data_AF-A0A517SH86-F1
#
_entry.id   AF-A0A517SH86-F1
#
_cell.length_a   1.000
_cell.length_b   1.000
_cell.length_c   1.000
_cell.angle_alpha   90.00
_cell.angle_beta   90.00
_cell.angle_gamma   90.00
#
_symmetry.space_group_name_H-M   'P 1'
#
loop_
_entity.id
_entity.type
_entity.pdbx_description
1 polymer ?
#
loop_
_entity_poly.entity_id
_entity_poly.type
_entity_poly.pdbx_seq_one_letter_code
_entity_poly.pdbx_strand_id
1 'polypeptide(L)'
;MRGSLSIELTCENDDCGHEYSVSVSPSDLQQRLEEQDINCPHCGEQLSGSGTLECYVCTNTQDFHDLTEAGYAIEEKCPACAGHPQWEGDVNFYTMRVAGSWYSEMRSYEWALEQKLTDELEREGRTDYWEAVIHFCKAEEFVAIYRDRTIRAASTGLYKKRNPDDSKAVCLTEATVPNWDELKATHGHYGYVFQKRELIAISGAPAIYLPESVIAQMKQTGERIPKTLWPYLNKLSLKPGQKFDYLHEREWRVPRDIKLDDVKPFGVVFPHVRPGVEDETLIIQAAREFGEVGYKF
;
A
#
# COMPACT_ATOMS: atom_id res chain seq x y z
N MET A 1 13.81 9.23 14.52
CA MET A 1 12.49 9.82 14.25
C MET A 1 12.74 11.26 13.84
N ARG A 2 12.60 11.58 12.55
CA ARG A 2 12.45 13.00 12.16
C ARG A 2 11.08 13.40 12.70
N GLY A 3 10.98 14.49 13.48
CA GLY A 3 9.66 14.99 13.89
C GLY A 3 8.80 15.17 12.66
N SER A 4 7.49 14.88 12.76
CA SER A 4 6.58 15.15 11.66
C SER A 4 6.71 16.63 11.31
N LEU A 5 7.22 16.93 10.11
CA LEU A 5 7.33 18.30 9.63
C LEU A 5 5.90 18.78 9.44
N SER A 6 5.53 19.86 10.11
CA SER A 6 4.26 20.54 9.89
C SER A 6 4.53 21.93 9.32
N ILE A 7 3.66 22.38 8.43
CA ILE A 7 3.73 23.69 7.80
C ILE A 7 2.50 24.47 8.28
N GLU A 8 2.72 25.63 8.88
CA GLU A 8 1.63 26.52 9.29
C GLU A 8 1.17 27.35 8.11
N LEU A 9 -0.14 27.37 7.87
CA LEU A 9 -0.81 28.25 6.91
C LEU A 9 -1.69 29.24 7.67
N THR A 10 -1.51 30.53 7.44
CA THR A 10 -2.19 31.62 8.17
C THR A 10 -2.93 32.56 7.23
N CYS A 11 -4.12 33.01 7.64
CA CYS A 11 -4.79 34.14 6.98
C CYS A 11 -4.27 35.45 7.60
N GLU A 12 -3.54 36.25 6.82
CA GLU A 12 -3.00 37.54 7.27
C GLU A 12 -3.92 38.72 6.91
N ASN A 13 -5.07 38.48 6.30
CA ASN A 13 -6.03 39.53 5.97
C ASN A 13 -6.77 40.04 7.23
N ASP A 14 -6.41 41.24 7.69
CA ASP A 14 -7.06 41.92 8.82
C ASP A 14 -8.57 42.12 8.59
N ASP A 15 -9.01 42.32 7.35
CA ASP A 15 -10.42 42.52 6.99
C ASP A 15 -11.23 41.21 7.01
N CYS A 16 -10.56 40.05 7.13
CA CYS A 16 -11.24 38.75 7.25
C CYS A 16 -12.10 38.69 8.52
N GLY A 17 -11.74 39.44 9.58
CA GLY A 17 -12.44 39.43 10.86
C GLY A 17 -12.39 38.09 11.62
N HIS A 18 -11.61 37.13 11.13
CA HIS A 18 -11.45 35.79 11.67
C HIS A 18 -9.98 35.39 11.65
N GLU A 19 -9.43 35.08 12.82
CA GLU A 19 -8.12 34.44 12.90
C GLU A 19 -8.23 33.01 12.35
N TYR A 20 -7.47 32.71 11.29
CA TYR A 20 -7.39 31.38 10.71
C TYR A 20 -5.93 30.94 10.63
N SER A 21 -5.61 29.84 11.29
CA SER A 21 -4.31 29.17 11.24
C SER A 21 -4.54 27.68 11.19
N VAL A 22 -3.86 26.98 10.28
CA VAL A 22 -3.93 25.53 10.17
C VAL A 22 -2.54 24.94 9.97
N SER A 23 -2.24 23.90 10.74
CA SER A 23 -1.04 23.09 10.58
C SER A 23 -1.34 21.97 9.58
N VAL A 24 -0.57 21.92 8.49
CA VAL A 24 -0.73 20.90 7.44
C VAL A 24 0.56 20.09 7.26
N SER A 25 0.44 18.84 6.80
CA SER A 25 1.61 18.06 6.40
C SER A 25 2.18 18.57 5.06
N PRO A 26 3.46 18.28 4.75
CA PRO A 26 4.04 18.55 3.43
C PRO A 26 3.21 17.98 2.27
N SER A 27 2.62 16.79 2.45
CA SER A 27 1.77 16.17 1.44
C SER A 27 0.43 16.87 1.27
N ASP A 28 -0.18 17.36 2.36
CA ASP A 28 -1.40 18.16 2.29
C ASP A 28 -1.14 19.50 1.60
N LEU A 29 0.01 20.12 1.89
CA LEU A 29 0.39 21.35 1.22
C LEU A 29 0.62 21.12 -0.28
N GLN A 30 1.36 20.07 -0.66
CA GLN A 30 1.55 19.71 -2.07
C GLN A 30 0.20 19.53 -2.79
N GLN A 31 -0.74 18.81 -2.18
CA GLN A 31 -2.06 18.60 -2.76
C GLN A 31 -2.83 19.90 -2.93
N ARG A 32 -2.84 20.78 -1.92
CA ARG A 32 -3.47 22.11 -2.00
C ARG A 32 -2.87 22.98 -3.09
N LEU A 33 -1.55 22.93 -3.27
CA LEU A 33 -0.87 23.67 -4.34
C LEU A 33 -1.30 23.18 -5.72
N GLU A 34 -1.36 21.85 -5.93
CA GLU A 34 -1.82 21.24 -7.18
C GLU A 34 -3.31 21.50 -7.47
N GLU A 35 -4.14 21.53 -6.43
CA GLU A 35 -5.59 21.80 -6.53
C GLU A 35 -5.94 23.29 -6.52
N GLN A 36 -4.94 24.17 -6.33
CA GLN A 36 -5.10 25.62 -6.12
C GLN A 36 -6.01 25.96 -4.93
N ASP A 37 -6.09 25.08 -3.92
CA ASP A 37 -6.83 25.27 -2.66
C ASP A 37 -5.95 25.92 -1.57
N ILE A 38 -5.47 27.12 -1.87
CA ILE A 38 -4.55 27.91 -1.02
C ILE A 38 -5.20 29.18 -0.47
N ASN A 39 -6.53 29.29 -0.53
CA ASN A 39 -7.27 30.46 -0.08
C ASN A 39 -7.93 30.24 1.28
N CYS A 40 -8.05 31.31 2.06
CA CYS A 40 -8.73 31.32 3.33
C CYS A 40 -10.21 30.97 3.13
N PRO A 41 -10.77 29.99 3.87
CA PRO A 41 -12.16 29.57 3.70
C PRO A 41 -13.18 30.64 4.13
N HIS A 42 -12.75 31.71 4.80
CA HIS A 42 -13.61 32.78 5.30
C HIS A 42 -13.67 33.99 4.39
N CYS A 43 -12.52 34.53 3.97
CA CYS A 43 -12.46 35.73 3.12
C CYS A 43 -12.09 35.47 1.67
N GLY A 44 -11.59 34.26 1.34
CA GLY A 44 -11.13 33.93 -0.01
C GLY A 44 -9.74 34.47 -0.36
N GLU A 45 -9.10 35.25 0.50
CA GLU A 45 -7.71 35.71 0.29
C GLU A 45 -6.72 34.57 0.43
N GLN A 46 -5.58 34.67 -0.28
CA GLN A 46 -4.54 33.66 -0.24
C GLN A 46 -3.96 33.50 1.18
N LEU A 47 -3.76 32.26 1.60
CA LEU A 47 -3.06 31.95 2.85
C LEU A 47 -1.56 32.24 2.70
N SER A 48 -0.96 32.70 3.80
CA SER A 48 0.49 32.82 3.93
C SER A 48 1.06 31.52 4.47
N GLY A 49 2.21 31.12 3.95
CA GLY A 49 2.89 29.88 4.33
C GLY A 49 4.28 29.84 3.73
N SER A 50 5.19 29.13 4.39
CA SER A 50 6.56 28.95 3.90
C SER A 50 7.02 27.52 4.04
N GLY A 51 7.95 27.11 3.18
CA GLY A 51 8.49 25.77 3.17
C GLY A 51 9.61 25.63 2.17
N THR A 52 9.95 24.38 1.86
CA THR A 52 11.02 24.05 0.92
C THR A 52 10.45 23.17 -0.19
N LEU A 53 10.74 23.50 -1.44
CA LEU A 53 10.60 22.60 -2.58
C LEU A 53 11.92 21.85 -2.80
N GLU A 54 11.83 20.61 -3.23
CA GLU A 54 12.97 19.74 -3.55
C GLU A 54 12.79 19.13 -4.93
N CYS A 55 13.87 19.10 -5.70
CA CYS A 55 13.92 18.37 -6.95
C CYS A 55 14.28 16.91 -6.68
N TYR A 56 13.38 15.96 -6.96
CA TYR A 56 13.66 14.53 -6.73
C TYR A 56 14.76 13.94 -7.62
N VAL A 57 15.19 14.67 -8.67
CA VAL A 57 16.23 14.24 -9.61
C VAL A 57 17.62 14.67 -9.16
N CYS A 58 17.80 15.96 -8.89
CA CYS A 58 19.11 16.53 -8.54
C CYS A 58 19.24 16.91 -7.07
N THR A 59 18.21 16.68 -6.25
CA THR A 59 18.13 17.04 -4.82
C THR A 59 18.30 18.54 -4.53
N ASN A 60 18.23 19.39 -5.56
CA ASN A 60 18.29 20.84 -5.38
C ASN A 60 17.05 21.31 -4.62
N THR A 61 17.26 22.15 -3.62
CA THR A 61 16.19 22.70 -2.79
C THR A 61 15.97 24.18 -3.08
N GLN A 62 14.73 24.64 -2.99
CA GLN A 62 14.34 26.03 -3.10
C GLN A 62 13.33 26.36 -2.00
N ASP A 63 13.66 27.31 -1.14
CA ASP A 63 12.70 27.80 -0.15
C ASP A 63 11.67 28.72 -0.82
N PHE A 64 10.43 28.67 -0.35
CA PHE A 64 9.35 29.56 -0.78
C PHE A 64 8.70 30.24 0.42
N HIS A 65 8.23 31.47 0.19
CA HIS A 65 7.46 32.25 1.16
C HIS A 65 6.09 32.70 0.60
N ASP A 66 5.81 32.36 -0.65
CA ASP A 66 4.54 32.60 -1.32
C ASP A 66 4.00 31.28 -1.89
N LEU A 67 2.74 30.96 -1.57
CA LEU A 67 2.12 29.71 -2.00
C LEU A 67 1.82 29.70 -3.51
N THR A 68 1.54 30.86 -4.09
CA THR A 68 1.31 30.98 -5.54
C THR A 68 2.59 30.70 -6.33
N GLU A 69 3.72 31.30 -5.93
CA GLU A 69 5.04 31.01 -6.50
C GLU A 69 5.39 29.52 -6.35
N ALA A 70 5.13 28.93 -5.18
CA ALA A 70 5.37 27.51 -4.95
C ALA A 70 4.53 26.61 -5.86
N GLY A 71 3.26 26.97 -6.08
CA GLY A 71 2.36 26.28 -7.01
C GLY A 71 2.90 26.30 -8.44
N TYR A 72 3.31 27.46 -8.94
CA TYR A 72 3.94 27.56 -10.25
C TYR A 72 5.25 26.76 -10.34
N ALA A 73 6.10 26.82 -9.32
CA ALA A 73 7.37 26.10 -9.32
C ALA A 73 7.19 24.57 -9.37
N ILE A 74 6.12 24.02 -8.79
CA ILE A 74 5.78 22.59 -8.87
C ILE A 74 5.36 22.19 -10.29
N GLU A 75 4.73 23.10 -11.03
CA GLU A 75 4.35 22.96 -12.43
C GLU A 75 5.48 23.30 -13.41
N GLU A 76 6.69 23.60 -12.91
CA GLU A 76 7.86 23.91 -13.73
C GLU A 76 8.97 22.85 -13.61
N LYS A 77 9.86 22.86 -14.60
CA LYS A 77 11.10 22.07 -14.56
C LYS A 77 12.02 22.69 -13.52
N CYS A 78 12.70 21.87 -12.71
CA CYS A 78 13.73 22.37 -11.82
C CYS A 78 14.76 23.19 -12.64
N PRO A 79 15.08 24.44 -12.26
CA PRO A 79 16.03 25.26 -12.99
C PRO A 79 17.41 24.62 -13.16
N ALA A 80 17.82 23.78 -12.20
CA ALA A 80 19.08 23.03 -12.25
C ALA A 80 19.03 21.82 -13.21
N CYS A 81 17.85 21.28 -13.49
CA CYS A 81 17.65 20.18 -14.44
C CYS A 81 17.21 20.66 -15.83
N ALA A 82 16.72 21.89 -15.94
CA ALA A 82 16.27 22.48 -17.19
C ALA A 82 17.41 22.55 -18.21
N GLY A 83 17.13 22.17 -19.46
CA GLY A 83 18.10 22.17 -20.56
C GLY A 83 18.99 20.92 -20.67
N HIS A 84 18.76 19.88 -19.86
CA HIS A 84 19.42 18.60 -20.09
C HIS A 84 18.71 17.86 -21.25
N PRO A 85 19.43 17.43 -22.32
CA PRO A 85 18.82 16.88 -23.54
C PRO A 85 17.92 15.66 -23.31
N GLN A 86 18.25 14.85 -22.31
CA GLN A 86 17.48 13.66 -21.95
C GLN A 86 16.08 13.98 -21.36
N TRP A 87 15.81 15.24 -21.00
CA TRP A 87 14.55 15.72 -20.42
C TRP A 87 13.76 16.66 -21.35
N GLU A 88 14.28 16.97 -22.54
CA GLU A 88 13.64 17.90 -23.47
C GLU A 88 12.44 17.29 -24.21
N GLY A 89 12.41 15.96 -24.35
CA GLY A 89 11.33 15.25 -25.04
C GLY A 89 10.11 14.93 -24.16
N ASP A 90 10.22 15.07 -22.84
CA ASP A 90 9.13 14.81 -21.91
C ASP A 90 8.44 16.12 -21.52
N VAL A 91 7.24 16.31 -22.05
CA VAL A 91 6.38 17.47 -21.82
C VAL A 91 5.72 17.46 -20.44
N ASN A 92 5.74 16.33 -19.73
CA ASN A 92 5.16 16.19 -18.40
C ASN A 92 6.23 16.05 -17.30
N PHE A 93 7.47 16.41 -17.60
CA PHE A 93 8.60 16.28 -16.69
C PHE A 93 8.63 17.43 -15.68
N TYR A 94 7.79 17.35 -14.66
CA TYR A 94 7.78 18.24 -13.50
C TYR A 94 8.55 17.60 -12.36
N THR A 95 9.58 18.29 -11.85
CA THR A 95 10.55 17.68 -10.91
C THR A 95 10.50 18.24 -9.50
N MET A 96 9.91 19.42 -9.31
CA MET A 96 9.86 20.09 -8.01
C MET A 96 8.66 19.60 -7.20
N ARG A 97 8.86 19.26 -5.94
CA ARG A 97 7.79 18.86 -5.00
C ARG A 97 8.05 19.48 -3.64
N VAL A 98 7.02 19.68 -2.81
CA VAL A 98 7.20 20.07 -1.41
C VAL A 98 8.07 19.02 -0.72
N ALA A 99 9.18 19.45 -0.12
CA ALA A 99 10.15 18.60 0.52
C ALA A 99 9.49 17.77 1.64
N GLY A 100 9.76 16.47 1.67
CA GLY A 100 9.15 15.53 2.61
C GLY A 100 7.68 15.18 2.32
N SER A 101 7.08 15.66 1.22
CA SER A 101 5.77 15.18 0.77
C SER A 101 5.85 13.75 0.23
N TRP A 102 4.72 13.04 0.27
CA TRP A 102 4.52 11.74 -0.38
C TRP A 102 4.97 11.78 -1.84
N TYR A 103 4.59 12.83 -2.56
CA TYR A 103 4.92 13.00 -3.97
C TYR A 103 6.42 13.16 -4.21
N SER A 104 7.13 13.88 -3.32
CA SER A 104 8.60 13.96 -3.39
C SER A 104 9.25 12.60 -3.15
N GLU A 105 8.84 11.90 -2.09
CA GLU A 105 9.39 10.60 -1.72
C GLU A 105 9.09 9.52 -2.77
N MET A 106 7.87 9.50 -3.31
CA MET A 106 7.43 8.59 -4.37
C MET A 106 8.22 8.82 -5.65
N ARG A 107 8.34 10.07 -6.12
CA ARG A 107 9.11 10.36 -7.32
C ARG A 107 10.59 10.05 -7.15
N SER A 108 11.14 10.33 -5.98
CA SER A 108 12.52 9.93 -5.65
C SER A 108 12.69 8.41 -5.68
N TYR A 109 11.67 7.67 -5.21
CA TYR A 109 11.65 6.22 -5.24
C TYR A 109 11.54 5.67 -6.67
N GLU A 110 10.57 6.14 -7.47
CA GLU A 110 10.41 5.80 -8.89
C GLU A 110 11.68 6.09 -9.69
N TRP A 111 12.33 7.22 -9.41
CA TRP A 111 13.58 7.62 -10.04
C TRP A 111 14.74 6.68 -9.70
N ALA A 112 14.79 6.19 -8.46
CA ALA A 112 15.85 5.29 -7.98
C ALA A 112 15.62 3.81 -8.34
N LEU A 113 14.45 3.45 -8.85
CA LEU A 113 14.09 2.05 -9.14
C LEU A 113 14.88 1.50 -10.33
N GLU A 114 15.83 0.59 -10.05
CA GLU A 114 16.36 -0.34 -11.03
C GLU A 114 15.35 -1.47 -11.29
N GLN A 115 14.96 -1.66 -12.56
CA GLN A 115 14.01 -2.70 -12.97
C GLN A 115 14.55 -4.10 -12.69
N LYS A 116 14.15 -4.72 -11.58
CA LYS A 116 14.30 -6.15 -11.33
C LYS A 116 13.12 -6.66 -10.51
N LEU A 117 12.70 -7.90 -10.76
CA LEU A 117 12.12 -8.88 -9.81
C LEU A 117 10.87 -9.64 -10.32
N THR A 118 10.21 -9.23 -11.42
CA THR A 118 9.06 -10.01 -11.95
C THR A 118 9.51 -11.33 -12.58
N ASP A 119 10.62 -11.32 -13.31
CA ASP A 119 11.12 -12.48 -14.06
C ASP A 119 11.50 -13.67 -13.15
N GLU A 120 11.76 -13.43 -11.86
CA GLU A 120 12.07 -14.48 -10.88
C GLU A 120 10.82 -15.18 -10.33
N LEU A 121 9.65 -14.55 -10.40
CA LEU A 121 8.39 -15.08 -9.87
C LEU A 121 7.57 -15.82 -10.92
N GLU A 122 7.79 -15.51 -12.19
CA GLU A 122 7.14 -16.14 -13.33
C GLU A 122 7.97 -17.33 -13.82
N ARG A 123 7.29 -18.41 -14.22
CA ARG A 123 7.95 -19.50 -14.93
C ARG A 123 7.82 -19.30 -16.41
N GLU A 124 8.94 -19.40 -17.13
CA GLU A 124 8.96 -19.35 -18.58
C GLU A 124 7.95 -20.36 -19.17
N GLY A 125 7.04 -19.87 -20.00
CA GLY A 125 6.00 -20.68 -20.65
C GLY A 125 4.79 -21.06 -19.79
N ARG A 126 4.67 -20.56 -18.55
CA ARG A 126 3.53 -20.83 -17.64
C ARG A 126 3.01 -19.54 -16.99
N THR A 127 2.22 -18.78 -17.75
CA THR A 127 1.58 -17.52 -17.28
C THR A 127 0.50 -17.74 -16.22
N ASP A 128 0.05 -18.98 -16.03
CA ASP A 128 -0.89 -19.41 -14.99
C ASP A 128 -0.19 -19.74 -13.66
N TYR A 129 1.15 -19.88 -13.67
CA TYR A 129 1.93 -20.21 -12.50
C TYR A 129 2.56 -18.95 -11.88
N TRP A 130 2.45 -18.85 -10.57
CA TRP A 130 3.00 -17.74 -9.79
C TRP A 130 3.62 -18.29 -8.50
N GLU A 131 4.91 -18.01 -8.24
CA GLU A 131 5.63 -18.56 -7.08
C GLU A 131 5.36 -17.80 -5.77
N ALA A 132 4.70 -16.64 -5.84
CA ALA A 132 4.40 -15.81 -4.69
C ALA A 132 2.94 -15.90 -4.22
N VAL A 133 2.68 -15.34 -3.05
CA VAL A 133 1.34 -15.04 -2.53
C VAL A 133 1.39 -13.67 -1.85
N ILE A 134 0.24 -13.01 -1.75
CA ILE A 134 0.17 -11.62 -1.30
C ILE A 134 -0.78 -11.56 -0.10
N HIS A 135 -0.31 -10.96 1.00
CA HIS A 135 -1.20 -10.50 2.05
C HIS A 135 -1.70 -9.10 1.67
N PHE A 136 -2.86 -9.03 1.02
CA PHE A 136 -3.51 -7.75 0.71
C PHE A 136 -4.10 -7.12 1.97
N CYS A 137 -3.92 -5.82 2.11
CA CYS A 137 -4.38 -5.06 3.25
C CYS A 137 -4.68 -3.59 2.88
N LYS A 138 -5.28 -2.87 3.83
CA LYS A 138 -5.49 -1.42 3.73
C LYS A 138 -4.22 -0.65 4.07
N ALA A 139 -4.18 0.64 3.73
CA ALA A 139 -3.01 1.49 3.98
C ALA A 139 -2.62 1.53 5.47
N GLU A 140 -3.59 1.65 6.37
CA GLU A 140 -3.34 1.73 7.82
C GLU A 140 -2.75 0.43 8.37
N GLU A 141 -3.27 -0.70 7.89
CA GLU A 141 -2.75 -2.03 8.25
C GLU A 141 -1.37 -2.26 7.65
N PHE A 142 -1.12 -1.83 6.41
CA PHE A 142 0.20 -1.91 5.79
C PHE A 142 1.26 -1.17 6.63
N VAL A 143 0.95 0.07 7.02
CA VAL A 143 1.80 0.92 7.87
C VAL A 143 2.01 0.27 9.24
N ALA A 144 0.94 -0.25 9.86
CA ALA A 144 1.03 -0.94 11.14
C ALA A 144 1.91 -2.20 11.06
N ILE A 145 1.77 -3.01 10.01
CA ILE A 145 2.60 -4.19 9.77
C ILE A 145 4.08 -3.79 9.63
N TYR A 146 4.39 -2.74 8.87
CA TYR A 146 5.78 -2.30 8.70
C TYR A 146 6.39 -1.86 10.03
N ARG A 147 5.62 -1.09 10.81
CA ARG A 147 6.02 -0.59 12.12
C ARG A 147 6.23 -1.72 13.14
N ASP A 148 5.27 -2.63 13.24
CA ASP A 148 5.27 -3.75 14.20
C ASP A 148 6.13 -4.93 13.73
N ARG A 149 6.60 -4.91 12.47
CA ARG A 149 7.31 -6.01 11.80
C ARG A 149 6.56 -7.34 11.84
N THR A 150 5.23 -7.30 11.91
CA THR A 150 4.40 -8.48 12.16
C THR A 150 3.04 -8.37 11.47
N ILE A 151 2.64 -9.40 10.74
CA ILE A 151 1.26 -9.61 10.28
C ILE A 151 0.58 -10.51 11.31
N ARG A 152 -0.48 -9.99 11.95
CA ARG A 152 -1.18 -10.70 13.04
C ARG A 152 -2.20 -11.68 12.49
N ALA A 153 -2.20 -12.89 13.01
CA ALA A 153 -3.17 -13.91 12.67
C ALA A 153 -4.54 -13.58 13.29
N ALA A 154 -5.58 -13.68 12.48
CA ALA A 154 -6.96 -13.47 12.89
C ALA A 154 -7.76 -14.77 12.79
N SER A 155 -8.84 -14.89 13.56
CA SER A 155 -9.69 -16.08 13.52
C SER A 155 -10.38 -16.21 12.16
N THR A 156 -10.13 -17.31 11.46
CA THR A 156 -10.59 -17.53 10.09
C THR A 156 -11.24 -18.89 9.89
N GLY A 157 -11.86 -19.07 8.72
CA GLY A 157 -12.35 -20.37 8.29
C GLY A 157 -13.66 -20.85 8.92
N LEU A 158 -13.89 -22.17 8.74
CA LEU A 158 -15.09 -22.90 9.17
C LEU A 158 -15.30 -22.84 10.69
N TYR A 159 -14.21 -22.79 11.47
CA TYR A 159 -14.26 -22.89 12.93
C TYR A 159 -14.15 -21.55 13.68
N LYS A 160 -13.98 -20.42 12.99
CA LYS A 160 -13.74 -19.10 13.62
C LYS A 160 -14.70 -18.69 14.74
N LYS A 161 -15.98 -19.03 14.59
CA LYS A 161 -17.00 -18.68 15.61
C LYS A 161 -16.98 -19.60 16.83
N ARG A 162 -16.57 -20.86 16.65
CA ARG A 162 -16.65 -21.88 17.70
C ARG A 162 -15.35 -21.99 18.48
N ASN A 163 -14.22 -21.86 17.80
CA ASN A 163 -12.89 -21.99 18.39
C ASN A 163 -11.96 -20.92 17.80
N PRO A 164 -12.17 -19.64 18.11
CA PRO A 164 -11.45 -18.54 17.46
C PRO A 164 -9.93 -18.62 17.66
N ASP A 165 -9.46 -19.06 18.82
CA ASP A 165 -8.02 -19.16 19.12
C ASP A 165 -7.33 -20.31 18.37
N ASP A 166 -8.02 -21.43 18.22
CA ASP A 166 -7.51 -22.61 17.50
C ASP A 166 -7.61 -22.46 15.97
N SER A 167 -8.24 -21.40 15.46
CA SER A 167 -8.45 -21.16 14.03
C SER A 167 -7.83 -19.86 13.53
N LYS A 168 -6.85 -19.30 14.26
CA LYS A 168 -6.15 -18.10 13.82
C LYS A 168 -5.23 -18.44 12.65
N ALA A 169 -5.25 -17.60 11.63
CA ALA A 169 -4.25 -17.60 10.57
C ALA A 169 -4.05 -16.21 9.98
N VAL A 170 -2.91 -15.99 9.36
CA VAL A 170 -2.73 -14.93 8.36
C VAL A 170 -3.24 -15.46 7.03
N CYS A 171 -4.16 -14.73 6.40
CA CYS A 171 -4.70 -15.04 5.08
C CYS A 171 -3.86 -14.36 4.00
N LEU A 172 -3.48 -15.10 2.97
CA LEU A 172 -2.77 -14.60 1.80
C LEU A 172 -3.49 -15.08 0.54
N THR A 173 -3.30 -14.40 -0.57
CA THR A 173 -3.93 -14.75 -1.84
C THR A 173 -2.85 -15.00 -2.88
N GLU A 174 -2.96 -16.13 -3.55
CA GLU A 174 -2.20 -16.37 -4.76
C GLU A 174 -2.94 -15.71 -5.93
N ALA A 175 -2.34 -14.66 -6.51
CA ALA A 175 -2.95 -13.94 -7.61
C ALA A 175 -1.90 -13.52 -8.62
N THR A 176 -2.15 -13.82 -9.89
CA THR A 176 -1.39 -13.26 -11.01
C THR A 176 -1.77 -11.79 -11.19
N VAL A 177 -0.83 -10.97 -11.67
CA VAL A 177 -1.00 -9.51 -11.82
C VAL A 177 -2.34 -9.09 -12.47
N PRO A 178 -2.83 -9.74 -13.55
CA PRO A 178 -4.07 -9.32 -14.21
C PRO A 178 -5.34 -9.44 -13.34
N ASN A 179 -5.28 -10.20 -12.24
CA ASN A 179 -6.44 -10.45 -11.37
C ASN A 179 -6.37 -9.67 -10.05
N TRP A 180 -5.43 -8.74 -9.91
CA TRP A 180 -5.26 -8.01 -8.66
C TRP A 180 -6.40 -7.03 -8.38
N ASP A 181 -7.02 -6.42 -9.39
CA ASP A 181 -7.98 -5.34 -9.16
C ASP A 181 -9.24 -5.81 -8.38
N GLU A 182 -9.75 -7.00 -8.67
CA GLU A 182 -10.88 -7.59 -7.93
C GLU A 182 -10.51 -7.89 -6.47
N LEU A 183 -9.28 -8.38 -6.24
CA LEU A 183 -8.77 -8.66 -4.90
C LEU A 183 -8.48 -7.38 -4.13
N LYS A 184 -7.91 -6.37 -4.78
CA LYS A 184 -7.62 -5.06 -4.20
C LYS A 184 -8.90 -4.35 -3.78
N ALA A 185 -9.96 -4.45 -4.57
CA ALA A 185 -11.27 -3.89 -4.22
C ALA A 185 -11.86 -4.53 -2.95
N THR A 186 -11.52 -5.78 -2.66
CA THR A 186 -12.05 -6.52 -1.49
C THR A 186 -11.17 -6.39 -0.26
N HIS A 187 -9.84 -6.47 -0.44
CA HIS A 187 -8.87 -6.62 0.64
C HIS A 187 -8.00 -5.36 0.89
N GLY A 188 -8.00 -4.43 -0.06
CA GLY A 188 -7.19 -3.22 -0.04
C GLY A 188 -6.09 -3.21 -1.10
N HIS A 189 -5.60 -2.02 -1.44
CA HIS A 189 -4.67 -1.79 -2.55
C HIS A 189 -3.20 -2.03 -2.19
N TYR A 190 -2.91 -2.35 -0.93
CA TYR A 190 -1.58 -2.53 -0.40
C TYR A 190 -1.33 -4.01 -0.12
N GLY A 191 -0.07 -4.43 -0.03
CA GLY A 191 0.22 -5.78 0.41
C GLY A 191 1.69 -6.16 0.46
N TYR A 192 1.95 -7.22 1.20
CA TYR A 192 3.26 -7.84 1.32
C TYR A 192 3.30 -9.13 0.50
N VAL A 193 4.31 -9.26 -0.36
CA VAL A 193 4.49 -10.38 -1.28
C VAL A 193 5.49 -11.36 -0.68
N PHE A 194 5.12 -12.64 -0.61
CA PHE A 194 5.95 -13.70 -0.05
C PHE A 194 6.11 -14.84 -1.03
N GLN A 195 7.29 -15.47 -1.07
CA GLN A 195 7.47 -16.71 -1.81
C GLN A 195 6.81 -17.88 -1.08
N LYS A 196 6.11 -18.74 -1.84
CA LYS A 196 5.42 -19.92 -1.28
C LYS A 196 6.36 -20.83 -0.50
N ARG A 197 7.60 -21.03 -0.99
CA ARG A 197 8.59 -21.91 -0.33
C ARG A 197 8.90 -21.47 1.10
N GLU A 198 9.01 -20.16 1.32
CA GLU A 198 9.33 -19.59 2.64
C GLU A 198 8.13 -19.72 3.58
N LEU A 199 6.91 -19.54 3.07
CA LEU A 199 5.70 -19.76 3.85
C LEU A 199 5.54 -21.23 4.24
N ILE A 200 5.78 -22.17 3.32
CA ILE A 200 5.71 -23.62 3.61
C ILE A 200 6.65 -23.98 4.77
N ALA A 201 7.84 -23.40 4.82
CA ALA A 201 8.80 -23.62 5.91
C ALA A 201 8.24 -23.22 7.29
N ILE A 202 7.23 -22.34 7.32
CA ILE A 202 6.56 -21.90 8.56
C ILE A 202 5.12 -22.42 8.70
N SER A 203 4.82 -23.56 8.08
CA SER A 203 3.49 -24.18 8.05
C SER A 203 2.46 -23.39 7.23
N GLY A 204 2.89 -22.59 6.26
CA GLY A 204 2.00 -22.00 5.27
C GLY A 204 1.48 -23.06 4.30
N ALA A 205 0.19 -23.04 4.00
CA ALA A 205 -0.42 -23.97 3.04
C ALA A 205 -1.69 -23.36 2.40
N PRO A 206 -2.13 -23.88 1.24
CA PRO A 206 -3.43 -23.53 0.67
C PRO A 206 -4.57 -23.84 1.64
N ALA A 207 -5.62 -23.02 1.59
CA ALA A 207 -6.86 -23.26 2.31
C ALA A 207 -7.58 -24.50 1.75
N ILE A 208 -8.26 -25.24 2.62
CA ILE A 208 -8.99 -26.47 2.30
C ILE A 208 -10.48 -26.18 2.34
N TYR A 209 -11.15 -26.31 1.20
CA TYR A 209 -12.58 -26.06 1.07
C TYR A 209 -13.37 -27.37 1.21
N LEU A 210 -14.26 -27.44 2.20
CA LEU A 210 -15.12 -28.59 2.42
C LEU A 210 -16.54 -28.35 1.90
N PRO A 211 -17.07 -29.24 1.03
CA PRO A 211 -18.48 -29.22 0.66
C PRO A 211 -19.40 -29.37 1.87
N GLU A 212 -20.57 -28.74 1.82
CA GLU A 212 -21.57 -28.82 2.88
C GLU A 212 -22.03 -30.26 3.16
N SER A 213 -22.10 -31.11 2.13
CA SER A 213 -22.43 -32.54 2.26
C SER A 213 -21.41 -33.29 3.13
N VAL A 214 -20.11 -33.02 2.93
CA VAL A 214 -19.03 -33.61 3.74
C VAL A 214 -19.14 -33.14 5.19
N ILE A 215 -19.35 -31.83 5.41
CA ILE A 215 -19.53 -31.27 6.76
C ILE A 215 -20.75 -31.91 7.46
N ALA A 216 -21.85 -32.11 6.74
CA ALA A 216 -23.05 -32.74 7.28
C ALA A 216 -22.82 -34.21 7.63
N GLN A 217 -22.14 -34.97 6.76
CA GLN A 217 -21.77 -36.36 7.01
C GLN A 217 -20.89 -36.49 8.26
N MET A 218 -19.85 -35.66 8.39
CA MET A 218 -18.97 -35.67 9.58
C MET A 218 -19.74 -35.37 10.87
N LYS A 219 -20.72 -34.46 10.82
CA LYS A 219 -21.59 -34.20 11.98
C LYS A 219 -22.46 -35.41 12.33
N GLN A 220 -22.96 -36.14 11.33
CA GLN A 220 -23.79 -37.32 11.54
C GLN A 220 -22.99 -38.50 12.10
N THR A 221 -21.77 -38.74 11.60
CA THR A 221 -20.91 -39.85 12.06
C THR A 221 -20.17 -39.55 13.36
N GLY A 222 -20.10 -38.27 13.76
CA GLY A 222 -19.33 -37.83 14.92
C GLY A 222 -17.82 -37.74 14.68
N GLU A 223 -17.39 -37.88 13.41
CA GLU A 223 -15.99 -37.71 13.01
C GLU A 223 -15.51 -36.29 13.31
N ARG A 224 -14.27 -36.18 13.81
CA ARG A 224 -13.66 -34.90 14.18
C ARG A 224 -12.45 -34.62 13.31
N ILE A 225 -12.43 -33.43 12.74
CA ILE A 225 -11.23 -32.89 12.07
C ILE A 225 -10.18 -32.59 13.16
N PRO A 226 -8.92 -33.05 12.98
CA PRO A 226 -7.81 -32.63 13.83
C PRO A 226 -7.72 -31.10 13.97
N LYS A 227 -7.51 -30.62 15.20
CA LYS A 227 -7.41 -29.18 15.49
C LYS A 227 -6.35 -28.47 14.65
N THR A 228 -5.26 -29.16 14.34
CA THR A 228 -4.16 -28.66 13.51
C THR A 228 -4.59 -28.25 12.11
N LEU A 229 -5.72 -28.74 11.61
CA LEU A 229 -6.26 -28.37 10.30
C LEU A 229 -7.25 -27.21 10.35
N TRP A 230 -7.76 -26.85 11.53
CA TRP A 230 -8.82 -25.85 11.67
C TRP A 230 -8.46 -24.48 11.06
N PRO A 231 -7.22 -23.98 11.17
CA PRO A 231 -6.84 -22.72 10.53
C PRO A 231 -7.02 -22.75 9.00
N TYR A 232 -6.84 -23.90 8.34
CA TYR A 232 -6.88 -23.99 6.88
C TYR A 232 -8.29 -24.18 6.30
N LEU A 233 -9.27 -24.56 7.12
CA LEU A 233 -10.55 -25.04 6.60
C LEU A 233 -11.53 -23.91 6.29
N ASN A 234 -12.18 -24.00 5.14
CA ASN A 234 -13.28 -23.16 4.70
C ASN A 234 -14.51 -23.99 4.37
N LYS A 235 -15.70 -23.38 4.53
CA LYS A 235 -16.94 -23.95 4.01
C LYS A 235 -17.06 -23.58 2.54
N LEU A 236 -17.17 -24.58 1.68
CA LEU A 236 -17.64 -24.37 0.30
C LEU A 236 -19.17 -24.26 0.32
N SER A 237 -19.68 -23.04 0.10
CA SER A 237 -21.12 -22.76 0.13
C SER A 237 -21.57 -22.20 -1.21
N LEU A 238 -22.23 -23.04 -2.02
CA LEU A 238 -22.85 -22.64 -3.28
C LEU A 238 -24.35 -22.49 -3.07
N LYS A 239 -24.86 -21.26 -3.13
CA LYS A 239 -26.31 -21.04 -3.22
C LYS A 239 -26.74 -21.23 -4.68
N PRO A 240 -27.94 -21.79 -4.96
CA PRO A 240 -28.46 -21.87 -6.31
C PRO A 240 -28.45 -20.49 -6.99
N GLY A 241 -27.87 -20.40 -8.19
CA GLY A 241 -27.77 -19.16 -8.95
C GLY A 241 -26.62 -18.21 -8.54
N GLN A 242 -25.86 -18.52 -7.49
CA GLN A 242 -24.68 -17.76 -7.12
C GLN A 242 -23.49 -18.18 -7.99
N LYS A 243 -22.83 -17.21 -8.64
CA LYS A 243 -21.52 -17.44 -9.26
C LYS A 243 -20.51 -17.75 -8.17
N PHE A 244 -19.75 -18.81 -8.36
CA PHE A 244 -18.65 -19.13 -7.47
C PHE A 244 -17.42 -18.33 -7.88
N ASP A 245 -16.83 -17.64 -6.91
CA ASP A 245 -15.58 -16.93 -7.12
C ASP A 245 -14.42 -17.89 -6.87
N TYR A 246 -13.82 -18.37 -7.96
CA TYR A 246 -12.67 -19.26 -7.92
C TYR A 246 -11.38 -18.55 -7.49
N LEU A 247 -11.33 -17.21 -7.44
CA LEU A 247 -10.20 -16.48 -6.86
C LEU A 247 -10.08 -16.76 -5.37
N HIS A 248 -11.19 -17.00 -4.68
CA HIS A 248 -11.17 -17.40 -3.28
C HIS A 248 -10.53 -18.78 -3.07
N GLU A 249 -10.52 -19.69 -4.06
CA GLU A 249 -9.84 -20.99 -3.92
C GLU A 249 -8.32 -20.89 -3.91
N ARG A 250 -7.78 -19.71 -4.25
CA ARG A 250 -6.35 -19.39 -4.23
C ARG A 250 -5.90 -18.81 -2.89
N GLU A 251 -6.72 -18.92 -1.85
CA GLU A 251 -6.38 -18.53 -0.49
C GLU A 251 -5.30 -19.45 0.10
N TRP A 252 -4.27 -18.83 0.69
CA TRP A 252 -3.23 -19.47 1.49
C TRP A 252 -3.36 -19.01 2.94
N ARG A 253 -2.94 -19.87 3.88
CA ARG A 253 -2.98 -19.57 5.31
C ARG A 253 -1.71 -19.98 6.02
N VAL A 254 -1.31 -19.16 6.97
CA VAL A 254 -0.25 -19.47 7.94
C VAL A 254 -0.87 -19.46 9.34
N PRO A 255 -0.85 -20.55 10.12
CA PRO A 255 -1.61 -20.71 11.36
C PRO A 255 -0.95 -20.00 12.57
N ARG A 256 -0.29 -18.86 12.32
CA ARG A 256 0.42 -18.04 13.31
C ARG A 256 0.68 -16.66 12.74
N ASP A 257 1.02 -15.71 13.61
CA ASP A 257 1.54 -14.41 13.19
C ASP A 257 2.78 -14.61 12.29
N ILE A 258 2.89 -13.82 11.24
CA ILE A 258 4.06 -13.78 10.37
C ILE A 258 4.92 -12.61 10.83
N LYS A 259 6.10 -12.90 11.38
CA LYS A 259 7.13 -11.88 11.64
C LYS A 259 7.92 -11.66 10.37
N LEU A 260 8.09 -10.40 9.95
CA LEU A 260 8.81 -10.07 8.71
C LEU A 260 10.29 -10.44 8.78
N ASP A 261 10.84 -10.60 9.98
CA ASP A 261 12.22 -11.04 10.20
C ASP A 261 12.36 -12.58 10.14
N ASP A 262 11.28 -13.33 10.42
CA ASP A 262 11.25 -14.80 10.26
C ASP A 262 11.08 -15.18 8.79
N VAL A 263 10.23 -14.44 8.07
CA VAL A 263 9.93 -14.65 6.66
C VAL A 263 9.93 -13.29 5.98
N LYS A 264 11.05 -12.98 5.31
CA LYS A 264 11.23 -11.70 4.64
C LYS A 264 10.27 -11.59 3.44
N PRO A 265 9.49 -10.50 3.32
CA PRO A 265 8.78 -10.19 2.09
C PRO A 265 9.75 -10.15 0.91
N PHE A 266 9.36 -10.76 -0.20
CA PHE A 266 10.04 -10.66 -1.48
C PHE A 266 9.87 -9.26 -2.10
N GLY A 267 8.75 -8.60 -1.79
CA GLY A 267 8.47 -7.24 -2.17
C GLY A 267 7.14 -6.77 -1.60
N VAL A 268 6.75 -5.55 -1.98
CA VAL A 268 5.48 -4.95 -1.60
C VAL A 268 4.70 -4.51 -2.84
N VAL A 269 3.39 -4.36 -2.67
CA VAL A 269 2.50 -3.76 -3.66
C VAL A 269 1.77 -2.60 -2.98
N PHE A 270 1.65 -1.47 -3.66
CA PHE A 270 0.90 -0.31 -3.19
C PHE A 270 0.51 0.54 -4.41
N PRO A 271 -0.57 1.33 -4.35
CA PRO A 271 -0.90 2.25 -5.42
C PRO A 271 -0.01 3.49 -5.34
N HIS A 272 0.32 4.08 -6.49
CA HIS A 272 1.14 5.32 -6.53
C HIS A 272 0.34 6.59 -6.20
N VAL A 273 -0.92 6.45 -5.78
CA VAL A 273 -1.72 7.55 -5.25
C VAL A 273 -1.45 7.73 -3.76
N ARG A 274 -1.57 8.97 -3.29
CA ARG A 274 -1.41 9.28 -1.87
C ARG A 274 -2.40 8.45 -1.02
N PRO A 275 -1.94 7.76 0.04
CA PRO A 275 -2.80 6.92 0.87
C PRO A 275 -3.74 7.73 1.77
N GLY A 276 -3.36 8.95 2.16
CA GLY A 276 -4.13 9.76 3.11
C GLY A 276 -4.13 9.18 4.53
N VAL A 277 -3.06 8.47 4.91
CA VAL A 277 -2.91 7.87 6.26
C VAL A 277 -1.74 8.50 7.01
N GLU A 278 -1.80 8.42 8.33
CA GLU A 278 -0.67 8.79 9.18
C GLU A 278 0.55 7.92 8.87
N ASP A 279 1.75 8.51 8.91
CA ASP A 279 3.01 7.85 8.56
C ASP A 279 3.06 7.24 7.15
N GLU A 280 2.42 7.87 6.16
CA GLU A 280 2.45 7.40 4.76
C GLU A 280 3.86 7.19 4.19
N THR A 281 4.86 7.92 4.69
CA THR A 281 6.28 7.73 4.32
C THR A 281 6.81 6.32 4.63
N LEU A 282 6.20 5.60 5.58
CA LEU A 282 6.56 4.21 5.88
C LEU A 282 6.26 3.25 4.72
N ILE A 283 5.33 3.60 3.83
CA ILE A 283 5.04 2.81 2.63
C ILE A 283 6.23 2.86 1.67
N ILE A 284 6.80 4.06 1.44
CA ILE A 284 8.00 4.22 0.62
C ILE A 284 9.21 3.54 1.28
N GLN A 285 9.33 3.60 2.61
CA GLN A 285 10.41 2.90 3.32
C GLN A 285 10.31 1.39 3.15
N ALA A 286 9.11 0.82 3.25
CA ALA A 286 8.86 -0.59 2.97
C ALA A 286 9.22 -0.94 1.52
N ALA A 287 8.85 -0.09 0.56
CA ALA A 287 9.18 -0.24 -0.86
C ALA A 287 10.69 -0.19 -1.13
N ARG A 288 11.44 0.65 -0.40
CA ARG A 288 12.92 0.70 -0.46
C ARG A 288 13.57 -0.53 0.18
N GLU A 289 13.02 -1.05 1.27
CA GLU A 289 13.58 -2.20 1.99
C GLU A 289 13.35 -3.54 1.26
N PHE A 290 12.13 -3.73 0.76
CA PHE A 290 11.69 -5.00 0.17
C PHE A 290 11.68 -4.99 -1.36
N GLY A 291 11.72 -3.81 -1.99
CA GLY A 291 11.42 -3.66 -3.41
C GLY A 291 9.91 -3.62 -3.67
N GLU A 292 9.51 -2.90 -4.72
CA GLU A 292 8.13 -2.95 -5.23
C GLU A 292 8.03 -4.05 -6.29
N VAL A 293 7.00 -4.88 -6.18
CA VAL A 293 6.64 -5.82 -7.24
C VAL A 293 5.81 -5.06 -8.27
N GLY A 294 6.50 -4.48 -9.26
CA GLY A 294 5.94 -3.50 -10.19
C GLY A 294 5.12 -4.08 -11.35
N TYR A 295 3.84 -3.66 -11.39
CA TYR A 295 3.14 -2.86 -12.42
C TYR A 295 3.58 -2.81 -13.91
N LYS A 296 4.22 -3.83 -14.49
CA LYS A 296 4.33 -3.93 -15.96
C LYS A 296 3.29 -4.85 -16.57
N PHE A 297 2.04 -4.38 -16.65
CA PHE A 297 1.12 -4.67 -17.76
C PHE A 297 0.30 -3.42 -18.06
#